data_AF-A0A7G1HQF8-F1
#
_entry.id   AF-A0A7G1HQF8-F1
#
_cell.length_a   1.000
_cell.length_b   1.000
_cell.length_c   1.000
_cell.angle_alpha   90.00
_cell.angle_beta   90.00
_cell.angle_gamma   90.00
#
_symmetry.space_group_name_H-M   'P 1'
#
loop_
_entity.id
_entity.type
_entity.pdbx_description
1 polymer ?
#
loop_
_entity_poly.entity_id
_entity_poly.type
_entity_poly.pdbx_seq_one_letter_code
_entity_poly.pdbx_strand_id
1 'polypeptide(L)'
;MTQPQQKPYLTYALDADGKLIHIDSVSTGLACKCFCPHCKSELVAKNGGSRKVHHFAHANGSDCVGAIESALHKMAKDILQEHKLIMLPPVRQGGTEKRTVFGKVEIEVFDRELSLRPDCIGYTENGCIMWVEFKRSHEVDIKKAGKIISAKIDCVEIDLNSCELDPAKVKSFIENSGERRKWIYNHENLHPFQFYEKNNYVQYYNFGNGYNLGQRMLRHIAIDEQNTIVNLYNLDEIDANKHTYFCIACGKEVFVDVDDRGNYSFLHLDENIPCEDDFYLHEAAKKVLCRRFNTQHKFDVYIPQRHLCEKGHQCLLFNENCCSVAIPIPYDLKAYGYDSCEIEYKFPNEQFSYDIVLKRGEDLKTAIVIVIDAETCRIEPGNLKNRTIEVAVRCENDVFELYDKPLRGECVRFFNFGHKDLKTTSWKNVNRKVLKFRLFSSGKYYLSTESCMSTKKKSAIYEIIISKGTENYKVMRQYAVLRCYNKKKVLCLCEICYYLREVNGICHENICIRYKRKGTPRNPLETMHTGCQYFRLDRNIETTLEKECYGLEFIEKDLTENNLN
;
A
#
# COMPACT_ATOMS: atom_id res chain seq x y z
N MET A 1 -10.94 25.68 -31.77
CA MET A 1 -9.75 26.19 -32.48
C MET A 1 -9.00 27.08 -31.52
N THR A 2 -7.97 26.54 -30.87
CA THR A 2 -7.04 27.30 -30.04
C THR A 2 -6.24 28.24 -30.95
N GLN A 3 -6.27 29.54 -30.65
CA GLN A 3 -5.41 30.49 -31.35
C GLN A 3 -3.95 30.05 -31.18
N PRO A 4 -3.11 30.13 -32.23
CA PRO A 4 -1.68 29.87 -32.08
C PRO A 4 -1.12 30.89 -31.09
N GLN A 5 -0.66 30.43 -29.92
CA GLN A 5 0.08 31.26 -28.99
C GLN A 5 1.27 31.85 -29.76
N GLN A 6 1.29 33.19 -29.92
CA GLN A 6 2.46 33.88 -30.45
C GLN A 6 3.66 33.51 -29.59
N LYS A 7 4.72 32.98 -30.22
CA LYS A 7 6.00 32.77 -29.52
C LYS A 7 6.40 34.10 -28.87
N PRO A 8 6.69 34.13 -27.55
CA PRO A 8 7.13 35.36 -26.90
C PRO A 8 8.40 35.86 -27.59
N TYR A 9 8.54 37.19 -27.70
CA TYR A 9 9.71 37.81 -28.29
C TYR A 9 10.81 38.00 -27.25
N LEU A 10 12.08 37.88 -27.65
CA LEU A 10 13.22 38.16 -26.79
C LEU A 10 13.39 39.68 -26.61
N THR A 11 13.13 40.20 -25.41
CA THR A 11 13.19 41.64 -25.08
C THR A 11 14.44 42.02 -24.28
N TYR A 12 15.19 41.05 -23.76
CA TYR A 12 16.46 41.25 -23.05
C TYR A 12 17.60 40.46 -23.71
N ALA A 13 18.77 41.08 -23.78
CA ALA A 13 19.98 40.48 -24.33
C ALA A 13 21.20 40.75 -23.42
N LEU A 14 22.32 40.09 -23.69
CA LEU A 14 23.57 40.35 -22.99
C LEU A 14 24.34 41.49 -23.69
N ASP A 15 24.83 42.45 -22.92
CA ASP A 15 25.83 43.40 -23.41
C ASP A 15 27.25 42.79 -23.43
N ALA A 16 28.27 43.60 -23.73
CA ALA A 16 29.66 43.17 -23.80
C ALA A 16 30.22 42.68 -22.45
N ASP A 17 29.65 43.15 -21.33
CA ASP A 17 30.04 42.77 -19.97
C ASP A 17 29.22 41.57 -19.45
N GLY A 18 28.28 41.06 -20.25
CA GLY A 18 27.41 39.95 -19.89
C GLY A 18 26.24 40.33 -18.99
N LYS A 19 25.90 41.63 -18.89
CA LYS A 19 24.73 42.13 -18.16
C LYS A 19 23.50 42.11 -19.06
N LEU A 20 22.33 41.81 -18.47
CA LEU A 20 21.06 41.90 -19.18
C LEU A 20 20.68 43.36 -19.43
N ILE A 21 20.43 43.68 -20.70
CA ILE A 21 19.96 45.00 -21.14
C ILE A 21 18.64 44.87 -21.92
N HIS A 22 17.73 45.80 -21.68
CA HIS A 22 16.43 45.84 -22.36
C HIS A 22 16.57 46.36 -23.79
N ILE A 23 15.72 45.87 -24.68
CA ILE A 23 15.69 46.25 -26.10
C ILE A 23 15.49 47.78 -26.31
N ASP A 24 14.82 48.47 -25.40
CA ASP A 24 14.60 49.92 -25.50
C ASP A 24 15.80 50.76 -25.05
N SER A 25 16.80 50.12 -24.43
CA SER A 25 17.98 50.79 -23.88
C SER A 25 19.20 50.72 -24.81
N VAL A 26 19.05 50.18 -26.02
CA VAL A 26 20.16 49.94 -26.97
C VAL A 26 19.96 50.63 -28.30
N SER A 27 21.06 50.89 -29.02
CA SER A 27 21.00 51.41 -30.38
C SER A 27 20.33 50.43 -31.34
N THR A 28 19.56 50.92 -32.32
CA THR A 28 18.87 50.08 -33.31
C THR A 28 19.86 49.31 -34.20
N GLY A 29 19.45 48.11 -34.63
CA GLY A 29 20.20 47.29 -35.57
C GLY A 29 21.38 46.57 -34.94
N LEU A 30 22.43 46.32 -35.72
CA LEU A 30 23.69 45.70 -35.27
C LEU A 30 24.53 46.62 -34.36
N ALA A 31 24.22 47.92 -34.34
CA ALA A 31 24.91 48.88 -33.47
C ALA A 31 24.66 48.62 -31.97
N CYS A 32 23.67 47.79 -31.61
CA CYS A 32 23.42 47.40 -30.21
C CYS A 32 24.57 46.61 -29.59
N LYS A 33 25.39 45.90 -30.39
CA LYS A 33 26.47 45.01 -29.93
C LYS A 33 26.04 44.03 -28.83
N CYS A 34 24.80 43.52 -28.94
CA CYS A 34 24.21 42.61 -27.96
C CYS A 34 24.34 41.14 -28.40
N PHE A 35 24.36 40.23 -27.43
CA PHE A 35 24.52 38.80 -27.63
C PHE A 35 23.36 38.01 -27.06
N CYS A 36 23.04 36.87 -27.68
CA CYS A 36 22.01 35.95 -27.22
C CYS A 36 22.37 35.34 -25.85
N PRO A 37 21.48 35.39 -24.85
CA PRO A 37 21.72 34.77 -23.54
C PRO A 37 22.02 33.26 -23.61
N HIS A 38 21.46 32.56 -24.60
CA HIS A 38 21.62 31.12 -24.79
C HIS A 38 22.83 30.76 -25.67
N CYS A 39 22.79 31.08 -26.97
CA CYS A 39 23.84 30.64 -27.93
C CYS A 39 25.04 31.59 -28.03
N LYS A 40 25.00 32.74 -27.35
CA LYS A 40 26.04 33.79 -27.38
C LYS A 40 26.29 34.44 -28.74
N SER A 41 25.53 34.09 -29.78
CA SER A 41 25.62 34.74 -31.10
C SER A 41 25.12 36.19 -31.06
N GLU A 42 25.62 37.01 -31.99
CA GLU A 42 25.23 38.41 -32.16
C GLU A 42 23.74 38.57 -32.49
N LEU A 43 23.14 39.62 -31.91
CA LEU A 43 21.76 40.01 -32.12
C LEU A 43 21.64 41.34 -32.85
N VAL A 44 20.49 41.53 -33.49
CA VAL A 44 20.04 42.76 -34.13
C VAL A 44 18.88 43.31 -33.30
N ALA A 45 19.01 44.54 -32.81
CA ALA A 45 17.93 45.23 -32.11
C ALA A 45 16.87 45.74 -33.10
N LYS A 46 15.64 45.24 -32.99
CA LYS A 46 14.48 45.68 -33.80
C LYS A 46 13.58 46.60 -32.97
N ASN A 47 14.09 47.78 -32.63
CA ASN A 47 13.45 48.76 -31.73
C ASN A 47 13.16 50.13 -32.39
N GLY A 48 13.34 50.25 -33.71
CA GLY A 48 13.12 51.49 -34.45
C GLY A 48 11.75 51.63 -35.11
N GLY A 49 10.81 50.70 -34.88
CA GLY A 49 9.54 50.63 -35.61
C GLY A 49 8.32 50.61 -34.70
N SER A 50 7.25 51.29 -35.09
CA SER A 50 6.01 51.42 -34.30
C SER A 50 4.96 50.32 -34.53
N ARG A 51 5.20 49.39 -35.47
CA ARG A 51 4.22 48.37 -35.90
C ARG A 51 4.38 47.00 -35.24
N LYS A 52 5.56 46.69 -34.70
CA LYS A 52 5.87 45.40 -34.06
C LYS A 52 6.44 45.67 -32.68
N VAL A 53 6.19 44.76 -31.74
CA VAL A 53 6.82 44.80 -30.41
C VAL A 53 8.33 44.79 -30.57
N HIS A 54 9.02 45.64 -29.81
CA HIS A 54 10.46 45.72 -29.84
C HIS A 54 11.06 44.39 -29.36
N HIS A 55 12.01 43.87 -30.14
CA HIS A 55 12.66 42.60 -29.83
C HIS A 55 14.06 42.50 -30.42
N PHE A 56 14.84 41.57 -29.89
CA PHE A 56 16.08 41.11 -30.49
C PHE A 56 15.82 39.96 -31.46
N ALA A 57 16.58 39.92 -32.55
CA ALA A 57 16.62 38.79 -33.48
C ALA A 57 18.07 38.41 -33.77
N HIS A 58 18.36 37.15 -34.06
CA HIS A 58 19.74 36.74 -34.41
C HIS A 58 20.16 37.34 -35.75
N ALA A 59 21.40 37.84 -35.81
CA ALA A 59 21.95 38.45 -37.02
C ALA A 59 22.02 37.47 -38.19
N ASN A 60 22.28 36.20 -37.91
CA ASN A 60 22.33 35.11 -38.89
C ASN A 60 20.95 34.54 -39.28
N GLY A 61 19.86 35.07 -38.72
CA GLY A 61 18.49 34.60 -38.98
C GLY A 61 18.09 33.29 -38.28
N SER A 62 18.90 32.75 -37.37
CA SER A 62 18.55 31.52 -36.64
C SER A 62 17.48 31.77 -35.56
N ASP A 63 16.53 30.86 -35.44
CA ASP A 63 15.62 30.80 -34.29
C ASP A 63 16.30 30.04 -33.13
N CYS A 64 16.44 30.70 -31.97
CA CYS A 64 17.02 30.09 -30.78
C CYS A 64 15.92 29.84 -29.74
N VAL A 65 15.50 28.59 -29.60
CA VAL A 65 14.39 28.19 -28.72
C VAL A 65 14.68 28.54 -27.25
N GLY A 66 15.91 28.29 -26.77
CA GLY A 66 16.29 28.50 -25.36
C GLY A 66 16.65 29.94 -24.97
N ALA A 67 16.50 30.92 -25.86
CA ALA A 67 16.95 32.30 -25.61
C ALA A 67 16.18 32.99 -24.47
N ILE A 68 14.86 32.81 -24.43
CA ILE A 68 13.99 33.43 -23.41
C ILE A 68 14.18 32.76 -22.05
N GLU A 69 14.23 31.44 -22.03
CA GLU A 69 14.52 30.67 -20.80
C GLU A 69 15.88 31.07 -20.21
N SER A 70 16.91 31.20 -21.05
CA SER A 70 18.24 31.63 -20.59
C SER A 70 18.25 33.07 -20.08
N ALA A 71 17.44 33.96 -20.68
CA ALA A 71 17.27 35.33 -20.21
C ALA A 71 16.57 35.37 -18.85
N LEU A 72 15.48 34.61 -18.67
CA LEU A 72 14.76 34.46 -17.40
C LEU A 72 15.68 33.91 -16.30
N HIS A 73 16.45 32.87 -16.63
CA HIS A 73 17.39 32.23 -15.71
C HIS A 73 18.45 33.21 -15.21
N LYS A 74 19.08 33.98 -16.12
CA LYS A 74 20.04 35.02 -15.76
C LYS A 74 19.40 36.14 -14.94
N MET A 75 18.19 36.58 -15.33
CA MET A 75 17.45 37.63 -14.63
C MET A 75 17.13 37.24 -13.19
N ALA A 76 16.70 36.00 -12.97
CA ALA A 76 16.41 35.48 -11.65
C ALA A 76 17.65 35.45 -10.73
N LYS A 77 18.79 34.99 -11.27
CA LYS A 77 20.07 34.98 -10.55
C LYS A 77 20.51 36.40 -10.17
N ASP A 78 20.42 37.35 -11.11
CA ASP A 78 20.81 38.75 -10.87
C ASP A 78 19.93 39.41 -9.81
N ILE A 79 18.61 39.22 -9.89
CA ILE A 79 17.66 39.73 -8.90
C ILE A 79 17.94 39.15 -7.52
N LEU A 80 18.16 37.85 -7.42
CA LEU A 80 18.46 37.21 -6.14
C LEU A 80 19.78 37.71 -5.56
N GLN A 81 20.79 37.95 -6.40
CA GLN A 81 22.06 38.52 -5.96
C GLN A 81 21.94 39.96 -5.47
N GLU A 82 21.15 40.79 -6.17
CA GLU A 82 20.97 42.20 -5.86
C GLU A 82 20.14 42.40 -4.59
N HIS A 83 18.96 41.76 -4.51
CA HIS A 83 18.02 41.98 -3.41
C HIS A 83 18.20 41.03 -2.24
N LYS A 84 18.85 39.88 -2.46
CA LYS A 84 19.17 38.89 -1.42
C LYS A 84 17.95 38.37 -0.65
N LEU A 85 16.77 38.46 -1.24
CA LEU A 85 15.50 38.10 -0.61
C LEU A 85 14.84 36.99 -1.43
N ILE A 86 14.36 35.96 -0.74
CA ILE A 86 13.72 34.79 -1.37
C ILE A 86 12.53 34.32 -0.54
N MET A 87 11.44 33.93 -1.21
CA MET A 87 10.33 33.20 -0.59
C MET A 87 10.62 31.70 -0.61
N LEU A 88 10.60 31.04 0.54
CA LEU A 88 10.82 29.60 0.61
C LEU A 88 9.49 28.85 0.73
N PRO A 89 9.37 27.68 0.07
CA PRO A 89 8.22 26.82 0.27
C PRO A 89 8.19 26.31 1.71
N PRO A 90 7.00 25.96 2.23
CA PRO A 90 6.90 25.38 3.56
C PRO A 90 7.69 24.06 3.62
N VAL A 91 8.37 23.81 4.73
CA VAL A 91 9.15 22.56 4.93
C VAL A 91 8.23 21.34 5.00
N ARG A 92 6.98 21.51 5.45
CA ARG A 92 5.97 20.45 5.57
C ARG A 92 4.66 20.89 4.92
N GLN A 93 3.86 19.93 4.45
CA GLN A 93 2.51 20.22 3.95
C GLN A 93 1.67 20.96 5.01
N GLY A 94 1.01 22.04 4.59
CA GLY A 94 0.23 22.90 5.47
C GLY A 94 1.05 23.83 6.37
N GLY A 95 2.39 23.83 6.23
CA GLY A 95 3.28 24.80 6.87
C GLY A 95 3.17 26.20 6.24
N THR A 96 3.88 27.16 6.83
CA THR A 96 3.90 28.55 6.35
C THR A 96 5.11 28.80 5.45
N GLU A 97 4.89 29.47 4.33
CA GLU A 97 5.95 30.02 3.48
C GLU A 97 6.78 31.03 4.26
N LYS A 98 8.09 31.07 4.03
CA LYS A 98 9.02 31.91 4.79
C LYS A 98 9.84 32.79 3.88
N ARG A 99 9.78 34.10 4.10
CA ARG A 99 10.74 35.03 3.50
C ARG A 99 12.08 34.94 4.21
N THR A 100 13.14 34.77 3.43
CA THR A 100 14.51 34.65 3.92
C THR A 100 15.38 35.70 3.26
N VAL A 101 16.14 36.41 4.10
CA VAL A 101 17.13 37.41 3.68
C VAL A 101 18.52 36.81 3.81
N PHE A 102 19.34 36.94 2.78
CA PHE A 102 20.75 36.56 2.78
C PHE A 102 21.63 37.78 3.05
N GLY A 103 22.73 37.59 3.77
CA GLY A 103 23.79 38.59 3.88
C GLY A 103 24.59 38.70 2.58
N LYS A 104 24.80 37.55 1.91
CA LYS A 104 25.54 37.43 0.64
C LYS A 104 24.88 36.40 -0.27
N VAL A 105 24.92 36.64 -1.58
CA VAL A 105 24.55 35.68 -2.60
C VAL A 105 25.65 35.61 -3.65
N GLU A 106 26.11 34.41 -3.94
CA GLU A 106 27.06 34.12 -5.02
C GLU A 106 26.35 33.39 -6.16
N ILE A 107 26.68 33.74 -7.40
CA ILE A 107 26.06 33.15 -8.61
C ILE A 107 27.07 32.21 -9.27
N GLU A 108 26.62 31.03 -9.69
CA GLU A 108 27.39 30.10 -10.54
C GLU A 108 28.79 29.73 -10.01
N VAL A 109 28.98 29.74 -8.69
CA VAL A 109 30.23 29.31 -8.05
C VAL A 109 30.37 27.79 -8.18
N PHE A 110 31.52 27.33 -8.66
CA PHE A 110 31.80 25.91 -8.75
C PHE A 110 32.24 25.35 -7.39
N ASP A 111 31.41 24.48 -6.83
CA ASP A 111 31.73 23.70 -5.65
C ASP A 111 32.67 22.55 -6.04
N ARG A 112 33.90 22.58 -5.52
CA ARG A 112 34.93 21.59 -5.86
C ARG A 112 34.71 20.24 -5.18
N GLU A 113 34.05 20.22 -4.04
CA GLU A 113 33.84 19.01 -3.25
C GLU A 113 32.81 18.10 -3.92
N LEU A 114 31.67 18.67 -4.32
CA LEU A 114 30.61 17.94 -5.02
C LEU A 114 30.80 17.91 -6.54
N SER A 115 31.72 18.73 -7.07
CA SER A 115 31.90 18.98 -8.49
C SER A 115 30.59 19.46 -9.14
N LEU A 116 29.88 20.32 -8.43
CA LEU A 116 28.59 20.88 -8.85
C LEU A 116 28.68 22.40 -8.95
N ARG A 117 27.80 22.98 -9.77
CA ARG A 117 27.63 24.43 -9.86
C ARG A 117 26.17 24.75 -9.57
N PRO A 118 25.83 25.23 -8.36
CA PRO A 118 24.51 25.78 -8.12
C PRO A 118 24.29 27.09 -8.88
N ASP A 119 23.02 27.40 -9.17
CA ASP A 119 22.69 28.68 -9.81
C ASP A 119 22.99 29.84 -8.86
N CYS A 120 22.59 29.72 -7.59
CA CYS A 120 22.96 30.65 -6.54
C CYS A 120 23.30 29.92 -5.23
N ILE A 121 24.21 30.51 -4.46
CA ILE A 121 24.51 30.14 -3.07
C ILE A 121 24.18 31.34 -2.20
N GLY A 122 23.18 31.20 -1.34
CA GLY A 122 22.79 32.18 -0.34
C GLY A 122 23.43 31.89 1.01
N TYR A 123 23.97 32.93 1.63
CA TYR A 123 24.57 32.88 2.97
C TYR A 123 23.73 33.74 3.90
N THR A 124 23.10 33.13 4.90
CA THR A 124 22.35 33.85 5.94
C THR A 124 23.30 34.41 6.99
N GLU A 125 22.86 35.40 7.77
CA GLU A 125 23.69 36.06 8.79
C GLU A 125 24.15 35.11 9.91
N ASN A 126 23.38 34.06 10.19
CA ASN A 126 23.73 33.01 11.15
C ASN A 126 24.69 31.94 10.58
N GLY A 127 25.20 32.12 9.35
CA GLY A 127 26.19 31.25 8.74
C GLY A 127 25.62 30.01 8.05
N CYS A 128 24.29 29.87 7.92
CA CYS A 128 23.71 28.79 7.13
C CYS A 128 23.91 29.08 5.63
N ILE A 129 24.17 28.00 4.89
CA ILE A 129 24.36 28.03 3.44
C ILE A 129 23.16 27.35 2.81
N MET A 130 22.57 27.97 1.80
CA MET A 130 21.48 27.39 1.02
C MET A 130 21.74 27.55 -0.46
N TRP A 131 21.57 26.45 -1.20
CA TRP A 131 21.63 26.45 -2.64
C TRP A 131 20.25 26.76 -3.23
N VAL A 132 20.25 27.46 -4.37
CA VAL A 132 19.05 27.76 -5.12
C VAL A 132 19.29 27.32 -6.55
N GLU A 133 18.38 26.50 -7.07
CA GLU A 133 18.34 26.04 -8.44
C GLU A 133 17.13 26.66 -9.14
N PHE A 134 17.34 27.25 -10.31
CA PHE A 134 16.25 27.76 -11.12
C PHE A 134 16.02 26.80 -12.29
N LYS A 135 14.86 26.14 -12.30
CA LYS A 135 14.48 25.18 -13.32
C LYS A 135 14.20 25.90 -14.65
N ARG A 136 14.80 25.39 -15.74
CA ARG A 136 14.54 25.79 -17.13
C ARG A 136 13.41 24.90 -17.67
N SER A 137 13.59 24.21 -18.79
CA SER A 137 12.61 23.28 -19.37
C SER A 137 12.63 21.87 -18.72
N HIS A 138 13.74 21.48 -18.08
CA HIS A 138 13.91 20.20 -17.38
C HIS A 138 14.27 20.47 -15.91
N GLU A 139 13.81 19.59 -15.01
CA GLU A 139 14.13 19.60 -13.56
C GLU A 139 15.64 19.56 -13.31
N VAL A 140 16.05 19.90 -12.09
CA VAL A 140 17.40 19.62 -11.57
C VAL A 140 17.74 18.19 -11.95
N ASP A 141 18.88 18.05 -12.64
CA ASP A 141 19.37 16.75 -13.07
C ASP A 141 19.34 15.77 -11.89
N ILE A 142 18.73 14.60 -12.07
CA ILE A 142 18.47 13.67 -10.95
C ILE A 142 19.78 13.22 -10.29
N LYS A 143 20.91 13.21 -11.05
CA LYS A 143 22.24 12.96 -10.46
C LYS A 143 22.68 14.10 -9.56
N LYS A 144 22.39 15.36 -9.95
CA LYS A 144 22.66 16.54 -9.13
C LYS A 144 21.81 16.54 -7.85
N ALA A 145 20.52 16.21 -7.94
CA ALA A 145 19.65 16.10 -6.77
C ALA A 145 20.16 15.07 -5.76
N GLY A 146 20.49 13.85 -6.21
CA GLY A 146 21.03 12.80 -5.33
C GLY A 146 22.31 13.19 -4.59
N LYS A 147 23.23 13.92 -5.26
CA LYS A 147 24.45 14.45 -4.64
C LYS A 147 24.15 15.50 -3.57
N ILE A 148 23.24 16.43 -3.86
CA ILE A 148 22.79 17.47 -2.93
C ILE A 148 22.18 16.84 -1.67
N ILE A 149 21.29 15.86 -1.85
CA ILE A 149 20.63 15.11 -0.77
C ILE A 149 21.67 14.40 0.10
N SER A 150 22.61 13.68 -0.54
CA SER A 150 23.67 12.94 0.16
C SER A 150 24.62 13.86 0.93
N ALA A 151 24.92 15.04 0.38
CA ALA A 151 25.74 16.05 1.04
C ALA A 151 25.00 16.84 2.13
N LYS A 152 23.68 16.61 2.29
CA LYS A 152 22.81 17.31 3.25
C LYS A 152 22.87 18.84 3.10
N ILE A 153 22.91 19.31 1.85
CA ILE A 153 22.93 20.74 1.55
C ILE A 153 21.50 21.23 1.35
N ASP A 154 21.06 22.19 2.17
CA ASP A 154 19.77 22.84 1.98
C ASP A 154 19.69 23.41 0.56
N CYS A 155 18.71 22.96 -0.21
CA CYS A 155 18.58 23.36 -1.61
C CYS A 155 17.12 23.46 -2.00
N VAL A 156 16.74 24.59 -2.58
CA VAL A 156 15.41 24.82 -3.14
C VAL A 156 15.49 24.91 -4.66
N GLU A 157 14.59 24.20 -5.34
CA GLU A 157 14.35 24.38 -6.77
C GLU A 157 13.16 25.32 -6.98
N ILE A 158 13.29 26.28 -7.91
CA ILE A 158 12.26 27.24 -8.29
C ILE A 158 12.00 27.11 -9.80
N ASP A 159 10.76 26.79 -10.18
CA ASP A 159 10.35 26.70 -11.58
C ASP A 159 9.88 28.06 -12.12
N LEU A 160 10.65 28.58 -13.06
CA LEU A 160 10.42 29.89 -13.69
C LEU A 160 9.53 29.82 -14.94
N ASN A 161 9.03 28.65 -15.35
CA ASN A 161 8.34 28.46 -16.63
C ASN A 161 7.01 29.22 -16.74
N SER A 162 6.39 29.61 -15.61
CA SER A 162 5.21 30.49 -15.61
C SER A 162 5.55 31.97 -15.58
N CYS A 163 6.83 32.33 -15.43
CA CYS A 163 7.22 33.72 -15.28
C CYS A 163 7.46 34.37 -16.65
N GLU A 164 6.90 35.56 -16.83
CA GLU A 164 7.19 36.38 -18.01
C GLU A 164 8.58 37.04 -17.88
N LEU A 165 9.24 37.29 -19.02
CA LEU A 165 10.54 37.96 -19.07
C LEU A 165 10.39 39.47 -18.77
N ASP A 166 10.15 39.78 -17.50
CA ASP A 166 9.95 41.11 -16.95
C ASP A 166 10.60 41.20 -15.54
N PRO A 167 11.53 42.14 -15.29
CA PRO A 167 12.25 42.22 -14.03
C PRO A 167 11.35 42.39 -12.80
N ALA A 168 10.26 43.15 -12.90
CA ALA A 168 9.35 43.38 -11.77
C ALA A 168 8.53 42.13 -11.46
N LYS A 169 8.08 41.40 -12.50
CA LYS A 169 7.39 40.11 -12.34
C LYS A 169 8.31 39.03 -11.78
N VAL A 170 9.53 38.88 -12.30
CA VAL A 170 10.52 37.92 -11.80
C VAL A 170 10.90 38.25 -10.35
N LYS A 171 11.12 39.52 -10.02
CA LYS A 171 11.37 39.97 -8.64
C LYS A 171 10.23 39.58 -7.71
N SER A 172 9.00 39.96 -8.05
CA SER A 172 7.85 39.65 -7.22
C SER A 172 7.64 38.14 -7.07
N PHE A 173 7.90 37.38 -8.14
CA PHE A 173 7.83 35.93 -8.10
C PHE A 173 8.84 35.38 -7.09
N ILE A 174 10.13 35.74 -7.21
CA ILE A 174 11.21 35.27 -6.33
C ILE A 174 10.99 35.64 -4.85
N GLU A 175 10.52 36.87 -4.57
CA GLU A 175 10.46 37.42 -3.22
C GLU A 175 9.13 37.19 -2.50
N ASN A 176 8.03 37.03 -3.23
CA ASN A 176 6.67 37.10 -2.66
C ASN A 176 5.77 35.90 -2.98
N SER A 177 6.15 35.00 -3.90
CA SER A 177 5.35 33.82 -4.26
C SER A 177 6.00 32.53 -3.76
N GLY A 178 5.27 31.67 -3.05
CA GLY A 178 5.72 30.30 -2.76
C GLY A 178 5.29 29.27 -3.79
N GLU A 179 4.60 29.67 -4.87
CA GLU A 179 4.21 28.76 -5.94
C GLU A 179 5.42 28.22 -6.70
N ARG A 180 5.31 26.97 -7.18
CA ARG A 180 6.30 26.32 -8.06
C ARG A 180 7.71 26.26 -7.47
N ARG A 181 7.79 25.87 -6.21
CA ARG A 181 9.04 25.63 -5.50
C ARG A 181 8.99 24.30 -4.79
N LYS A 182 10.09 23.55 -4.83
CA LYS A 182 10.25 22.32 -4.05
C LYS A 182 11.59 22.31 -3.33
N TRP A 183 11.62 21.69 -2.16
CA TRP A 183 12.87 21.39 -1.48
C TRP A 183 13.52 20.18 -2.15
N ILE A 184 14.75 20.35 -2.62
CA ILE A 184 15.59 19.20 -3.02
C ILE A 184 16.10 18.50 -1.76
N TYR A 185 16.54 19.29 -0.77
CA TYR A 185 16.85 18.83 0.57
C TYR A 185 16.62 19.99 1.56
N ASN A 186 16.19 19.66 2.77
CA ASN A 186 16.06 20.61 3.88
C ASN A 186 16.34 19.90 5.21
N HIS A 187 17.29 20.42 5.99
CA HIS A 187 17.71 19.82 7.26
C HIS A 187 16.63 19.83 8.36
N GLU A 188 15.67 20.76 8.32
CA GLU A 188 14.56 20.83 9.28
C GLU A 188 13.47 19.79 8.96
N ASN A 189 13.53 19.15 7.78
CA ASN A 189 12.65 18.04 7.43
C ASN A 189 13.09 16.74 8.13
N LEU A 190 12.91 16.72 9.46
CA LEU A 190 13.27 15.62 10.37
C LEU A 190 12.51 14.30 10.13
N HIS A 191 11.55 14.28 9.20
CA HIS A 191 10.77 13.10 8.84
C HIS A 191 10.57 13.05 7.33
N PRO A 192 11.50 12.48 6.55
CA PRO A 192 11.16 12.11 5.19
C PRO A 192 10.12 10.97 5.16
N PHE A 193 9.82 10.35 6.31
CA PHE A 193 9.05 9.11 6.38
C PHE A 193 8.05 9.13 7.53
N GLN A 194 6.86 9.68 7.28
CA GLN A 194 5.70 9.21 8.02
C GLN A 194 5.38 7.80 7.51
N PHE A 195 5.49 6.80 8.38
CA PHE A 195 4.70 5.59 8.23
C PHE A 195 3.26 6.06 7.98
N TYR A 196 2.72 5.80 6.79
CA TYR A 196 1.27 5.77 6.62
C TYR A 196 0.73 4.52 7.35
N GLU A 197 0.91 4.45 8.66
CA GLU A 197 -0.02 3.73 9.53
C GLU A 197 -1.32 4.55 9.56
N LYS A 198 -2.11 4.46 8.48
CA LYS A 198 -3.57 4.29 8.50
C LYS A 198 -4.23 4.73 7.20
N ASN A 199 -5.16 3.87 6.81
CA ASN A 199 -6.29 4.13 5.92
C ASN A 199 -5.93 4.23 4.46
N ASN A 200 -5.57 3.09 3.90
CA ASN A 200 -6.41 2.35 2.96
C ASN A 200 -5.56 1.10 2.63
N TYR A 201 -6.03 -0.15 2.74
CA TYR A 201 -7.00 -0.67 1.79
C TYR A 201 -7.20 0.30 0.60
N VAL A 202 -6.10 0.74 -0.03
CA VAL A 202 -6.16 0.94 -1.46
C VAL A 202 -6.25 -0.51 -1.86
N GLN A 203 -7.50 -0.98 -1.92
CA GLN A 203 -7.83 -2.05 -2.81
C GLN A 203 -7.13 -1.67 -4.10
N TYR A 204 -6.02 -2.32 -4.41
CA TYR A 204 -5.57 -2.49 -5.79
C TYR A 204 -6.61 -3.33 -6.55
N TYR A 205 -7.91 -3.12 -6.30
CA TYR A 205 -9.04 -3.74 -6.97
C TYR A 205 -10.25 -2.82 -6.85
N ASN A 206 -10.37 -1.92 -7.83
CA ASN A 206 -11.67 -1.59 -8.42
C ASN A 206 -11.49 -1.50 -9.94
N PHE A 207 -11.38 -2.67 -10.60
CA PHE A 207 -11.98 -2.83 -11.92
C PHE A 207 -13.49 -2.61 -11.75
N GLY A 208 -13.92 -1.35 -11.80
CA GLY A 208 -15.29 -1.02 -11.47
C GLY A 208 -15.64 0.45 -11.30
N ASN A 209 -14.72 1.39 -11.55
CA ASN A 209 -15.07 2.76 -11.93
C ASN A 209 -13.86 3.38 -12.64
N GLY A 210 -14.08 3.85 -13.87
CA GLY A 210 -13.07 4.54 -14.65
C GLY A 210 -12.48 5.71 -13.87
N TYR A 211 -11.26 6.10 -14.25
CA TYR A 211 -10.48 7.23 -13.74
C TYR A 211 -9.62 6.95 -12.49
N ASN A 212 -8.54 6.18 -12.67
CA ASN A 212 -7.21 6.53 -12.13
C ASN A 212 -6.14 5.89 -13.03
N LEU A 213 -5.51 6.69 -13.89
CA LEU A 213 -4.35 6.28 -14.66
C LEU A 213 -3.16 6.08 -13.71
N GLY A 214 -2.65 4.84 -13.64
CA GLY A 214 -1.29 4.41 -13.28
C GLY A 214 -0.37 5.36 -12.49
N GLN A 215 -0.58 5.49 -11.19
CA GLN A 215 0.52 5.90 -10.30
C GLN A 215 1.34 4.66 -9.94
N ARG A 216 2.58 4.60 -10.45
CA ARG A 216 3.58 3.59 -10.06
C ARG A 216 3.97 3.74 -8.60
N MET A 217 4.32 2.64 -7.96
CA MET A 217 4.78 2.63 -6.58
C MET A 217 6.10 3.40 -6.43
N LEU A 218 6.19 4.27 -5.40
CA LEU A 218 7.46 4.87 -4.99
C LEU A 218 8.39 3.77 -4.47
N ARG A 219 9.66 3.80 -4.88
CA ARG A 219 10.64 2.75 -4.55
C ARG A 219 11.69 3.30 -3.62
N HIS A 220 11.92 2.62 -2.50
CA HIS A 220 12.87 3.07 -1.48
C HIS A 220 14.05 2.12 -1.30
N ILE A 221 14.05 0.98 -1.98
CA ILE A 221 15.08 -0.06 -1.87
C ILE A 221 15.88 -0.13 -3.18
N ALA A 222 17.20 -0.03 -3.04
CA ALA A 222 18.14 -0.22 -4.15
C ALA A 222 19.32 -1.09 -3.68
N ILE A 223 20.26 -1.32 -4.59
CA ILE A 223 21.54 -1.94 -4.29
C ILE A 223 22.67 -1.03 -4.77
N ASP A 224 23.80 -1.04 -4.07
CA ASP A 224 25.03 -0.39 -4.52
C ASP A 224 25.80 -1.26 -5.53
N GLU A 225 26.96 -0.78 -5.99
CA GLU A 225 27.82 -1.51 -6.93
C GLU A 225 28.43 -2.80 -6.37
N GLN A 226 28.34 -3.04 -5.05
CA GLN A 226 28.73 -4.30 -4.39
C GLN A 226 27.54 -5.24 -4.12
N ASN A 227 26.34 -4.90 -4.60
CA ASN A 227 25.07 -5.59 -4.30
C ASN A 227 24.63 -5.50 -2.82
N THR A 228 25.14 -4.54 -2.05
CA THR A 228 24.63 -4.25 -0.72
C THR A 228 23.28 -3.57 -0.84
N ILE A 229 22.28 -4.06 -0.10
CA ILE A 229 20.95 -3.44 -0.07
C ILE A 229 21.04 -2.13 0.71
N VAL A 230 20.64 -1.05 0.04
CA VAL A 230 20.51 0.30 0.60
C VAL A 230 19.06 0.73 0.61
N ASN A 231 18.75 1.65 1.50
CA ASN A 231 17.39 2.04 1.79
C ASN A 231 17.28 3.56 2.03
N LEU A 232 16.38 4.23 1.31
CA LEU A 232 16.13 5.66 1.49
C LEU A 232 15.52 6.03 2.86
N TYR A 233 14.89 5.10 3.59
CA TYR A 233 14.38 5.34 4.96
C TYR A 233 15.47 5.77 5.94
N ASN A 234 16.72 5.39 5.68
CA ASN A 234 17.88 5.85 6.42
C ASN A 234 18.82 6.58 5.47
N LEU A 235 18.65 7.91 5.33
CA LEU A 235 19.49 8.72 4.46
C LEU A 235 20.99 8.66 4.81
N ASP A 236 21.36 8.22 6.02
CA ASP A 236 22.76 7.99 6.38
C ASP A 236 23.37 6.75 5.68
N GLU A 237 22.54 5.85 5.15
CA GLU A 237 22.98 4.72 4.30
C GLU A 237 23.19 5.13 2.84
N ILE A 238 22.87 6.39 2.49
CA ILE A 238 22.93 6.89 1.13
C ILE A 238 24.04 7.94 1.00
N ASP A 239 24.97 7.67 0.10
CA ASP A 239 26.05 8.56 -0.31
C ASP A 239 26.25 8.47 -1.83
N ALA A 240 25.39 9.17 -2.57
CA ALA A 240 25.47 9.29 -4.03
C ALA A 240 26.70 10.08 -4.53
N ASN A 241 27.54 10.60 -3.62
CA ASN A 241 28.83 11.18 -3.98
C ASN A 241 29.92 10.12 -4.10
N LYS A 242 29.75 8.95 -3.46
CA LYS A 242 30.69 7.84 -3.49
C LYS A 242 30.19 6.62 -4.25
N HIS A 243 28.89 6.36 -4.19
CA HIS A 243 28.29 5.15 -4.70
C HIS A 243 27.36 5.41 -5.89
N THR A 244 27.19 4.38 -6.70
CA THR A 244 26.15 4.34 -7.73
C THR A 244 25.11 3.32 -7.33
N TYR A 245 23.84 3.68 -7.50
CA TYR A 245 22.73 2.83 -7.08
C TYR A 245 22.06 2.17 -8.27
N PHE A 246 21.60 0.94 -8.06
CA PHE A 246 20.96 0.12 -9.06
C PHE A 246 19.62 -0.40 -8.54
N CYS A 247 18.64 -0.50 -9.43
CA CYS A 247 17.36 -1.11 -9.14
C CYS A 247 17.59 -2.54 -8.65
N ILE A 248 17.05 -2.87 -7.47
CA ILE A 248 17.20 -4.18 -6.85
C ILE A 248 16.68 -5.33 -7.73
N ALA A 249 15.77 -5.03 -8.66
CA ALA A 249 15.11 -5.99 -9.53
C ALA A 249 15.79 -6.17 -10.89
N CYS A 250 16.00 -5.10 -11.66
CA CYS A 250 16.59 -5.21 -13.01
C CYS A 250 18.10 -4.94 -13.07
N GLY A 251 18.71 -4.46 -11.97
CA GLY A 251 20.13 -4.14 -11.92
C GLY A 251 20.57 -2.89 -12.70
N LYS A 252 19.62 -2.08 -13.18
CA LYS A 252 19.90 -0.86 -13.94
C LYS A 252 20.08 0.34 -13.02
N GLU A 253 20.88 1.31 -13.44
CA GLU A 253 21.19 2.51 -12.65
C GLU A 253 19.91 3.27 -12.28
N VAL A 254 19.81 3.65 -11.01
CA VAL A 254 18.73 4.46 -10.45
C VAL A 254 19.29 5.65 -9.69
N PHE A 255 18.48 6.69 -9.55
CA PHE A 255 18.86 7.94 -8.92
C PHE A 255 17.86 8.32 -7.86
N VAL A 256 18.36 8.98 -6.81
CA VAL A 256 17.49 9.53 -5.76
C VAL A 256 16.80 10.77 -6.32
N ASP A 257 15.49 10.72 -6.37
CA ASP A 257 14.61 11.82 -6.71
C ASP A 257 13.77 12.24 -5.51
N VAL A 258 13.22 13.45 -5.56
CA VAL A 258 12.34 14.01 -4.54
C VAL A 258 11.13 14.68 -5.18
N ASP A 259 9.95 14.24 -4.76
CA ASP A 259 8.68 14.78 -5.24
C ASP A 259 8.38 16.16 -4.62
N ASP A 260 7.32 16.83 -5.12
CA ASP A 260 6.88 18.14 -4.60
C ASP A 260 6.45 18.12 -3.12
N ARG A 261 6.29 16.94 -2.53
CA ARG A 261 5.92 16.74 -1.12
C ARG A 261 7.14 16.46 -0.23
N GLY A 262 8.33 16.32 -0.81
CA GLY A 262 9.55 15.98 -0.10
C GLY A 262 9.74 14.48 0.15
N ASN A 263 9.03 13.61 -0.57
CA ASN A 263 9.24 12.17 -0.49
C ASN A 263 10.37 11.75 -1.43
N TYR A 264 11.37 11.06 -0.89
CA TYR A 264 12.49 10.54 -1.66
C TYR A 264 12.17 9.18 -2.27
N SER A 265 12.56 8.94 -3.51
CA SER A 265 12.46 7.62 -4.13
C SER A 265 13.56 7.37 -5.16
N PHE A 266 13.79 6.11 -5.50
CA PHE A 266 14.68 5.72 -6.59
C PHE A 266 13.93 5.71 -7.92
N LEU A 267 14.43 6.46 -8.90
CA LEU A 267 13.89 6.52 -10.26
C LEU A 267 14.90 6.03 -11.30
N HIS A 268 14.37 5.44 -12.37
CA HIS A 268 15.13 5.14 -13.58
C HIS A 268 15.22 6.41 -14.43
N LEU A 269 16.37 6.66 -15.06
CA LEU A 269 16.62 7.91 -15.79
C LEU A 269 15.74 8.08 -17.03
N ASP A 270 15.69 7.07 -17.90
CA ASP A 270 14.82 7.09 -19.10
C ASP A 270 14.83 5.71 -19.76
N GLU A 271 13.95 4.82 -19.27
CA GLU A 271 13.74 3.55 -19.92
C GLU A 271 12.28 3.41 -20.32
N ASN A 272 12.05 3.01 -21.57
CA ASN A 272 10.72 2.90 -22.16
C ASN A 272 9.74 2.04 -21.34
N ILE A 273 10.20 1.21 -20.39
CA ILE A 273 9.36 0.58 -19.35
C ILE A 273 10.24 0.29 -18.10
N PRO A 274 10.17 1.04 -16.99
CA PRO A 274 10.78 0.61 -15.72
C PRO A 274 10.07 -0.65 -15.20
N CYS A 275 10.70 -1.38 -14.26
CA CYS A 275 10.19 -2.68 -13.79
C CYS A 275 8.71 -2.63 -13.43
N GLU A 276 7.98 -3.73 -13.64
CA GLU A 276 6.67 -3.88 -13.03
C GLU A 276 6.81 -3.93 -11.50
N ASP A 277 5.84 -3.38 -10.78
CA ASP A 277 5.89 -3.26 -9.32
C ASP A 277 5.93 -4.64 -8.64
N ASP A 278 5.20 -5.61 -9.19
CA ASP A 278 5.22 -7.03 -8.78
C ASP A 278 6.63 -7.64 -8.88
N PHE A 279 7.33 -7.40 -9.98
CA PHE A 279 8.70 -7.89 -10.17
C PHE A 279 9.67 -7.20 -9.21
N TYR A 280 9.49 -5.90 -8.97
CA TYR A 280 10.28 -5.16 -8.00
C TYR A 280 10.11 -5.72 -6.57
N LEU A 281 8.86 -5.93 -6.14
CA LEU A 281 8.55 -6.48 -4.81
C LEU A 281 9.07 -7.91 -4.64
N HIS A 282 8.94 -8.74 -5.69
CA HIS A 282 9.44 -10.11 -5.69
C HIS A 282 10.96 -10.16 -5.46
N GLU A 283 11.72 -9.41 -6.26
CA GLU A 283 13.17 -9.35 -6.17
C GLU A 283 13.67 -8.73 -4.86
N ALA A 284 13.00 -7.68 -4.39
CA ALA A 284 13.33 -7.04 -3.13
C ALA A 284 13.14 -8.00 -1.95
N ALA A 285 11.98 -8.68 -1.86
CA ALA A 285 11.70 -9.63 -0.80
C ALA A 285 12.68 -10.80 -0.78
N LYS A 286 13.00 -11.34 -1.96
CA LYS A 286 13.97 -12.43 -2.14
C LYS A 286 15.35 -12.06 -1.57
N LYS A 287 15.88 -10.89 -1.98
CA LYS A 287 17.20 -10.42 -1.55
C LYS A 287 17.23 -10.00 -0.08
N VAL A 288 16.17 -9.37 0.43
CA VAL A 288 16.06 -8.97 1.85
C VAL A 288 16.06 -10.20 2.77
N LEU A 289 15.27 -11.23 2.45
CA LEU A 289 15.24 -12.45 3.26
C LEU A 289 16.57 -13.19 3.24
N CYS A 290 17.24 -13.25 2.08
CA CYS A 290 18.55 -13.85 1.97
C CYS A 290 19.61 -13.07 2.78
N ARG A 291 19.65 -11.73 2.65
CA ARG A 291 20.52 -10.87 3.47
C ARG A 291 20.27 -11.12 4.94
N ARG A 292 19.02 -11.07 5.39
CA ARG A 292 18.64 -11.30 6.78
C ARG A 292 19.12 -12.65 7.29
N PHE A 293 18.89 -13.72 6.54
CA PHE A 293 19.36 -15.04 6.94
C PHE A 293 20.88 -15.03 7.10
N ASN A 294 21.62 -14.41 6.19
CA ASN A 294 23.08 -14.43 6.24
C ASN A 294 23.68 -13.51 7.33
N THR A 295 23.02 -12.40 7.68
CA THR A 295 23.56 -11.41 8.63
C THR A 295 23.08 -11.60 10.07
N GLN A 296 21.88 -12.14 10.29
CA GLN A 296 21.32 -12.28 11.64
C GLN A 296 21.70 -13.59 12.33
N HIS A 297 21.78 -13.58 13.66
CA HIS A 297 22.06 -14.79 14.44
C HIS A 297 20.89 -15.78 14.48
N LYS A 298 19.66 -15.31 14.29
CA LYS A 298 18.43 -16.11 14.31
C LYS A 298 17.63 -15.91 13.05
N PHE A 299 16.81 -16.90 12.70
CA PHE A 299 15.82 -16.78 11.64
C PHE A 299 14.50 -17.39 12.10
N ASP A 300 13.66 -16.55 12.73
CA ASP A 300 12.44 -16.98 13.40
C ASP A 300 11.25 -17.13 12.42
N VAL A 301 10.57 -18.28 12.50
CA VAL A 301 9.34 -18.58 11.77
C VAL A 301 8.27 -19.13 12.70
N TYR A 302 7.00 -18.81 12.46
CA TYR A 302 5.87 -19.29 13.27
C TYR A 302 5.06 -20.32 12.49
N ILE A 303 5.41 -21.58 12.68
CA ILE A 303 4.80 -22.68 11.93
C ILE A 303 3.46 -23.04 12.58
N PRO A 304 2.33 -23.01 11.85
CA PRO A 304 1.03 -23.39 12.38
C PRO A 304 1.00 -24.90 12.66
N GLN A 305 0.85 -25.28 13.92
CA GLN A 305 0.62 -26.66 14.33
C GLN A 305 -0.85 -26.90 14.61
N ARG A 306 -1.39 -27.99 14.09
CA ARG A 306 -2.77 -28.39 14.36
C ARG A 306 -2.85 -29.01 15.75
N HIS A 307 -3.58 -28.36 16.66
CA HIS A 307 -3.88 -28.88 17.98
C HIS A 307 -5.34 -29.33 18.07
N LEU A 308 -5.58 -30.56 18.53
CA LEU A 308 -6.90 -31.11 18.77
C LEU A 308 -7.47 -30.64 20.11
N CYS A 309 -8.79 -30.62 20.22
CA CYS A 309 -9.47 -30.37 21.50
C CYS A 309 -9.15 -31.48 22.51
N GLU A 310 -8.64 -31.11 23.69
CA GLU A 310 -8.35 -32.05 24.79
C GLU A 310 -9.58 -32.86 25.24
N LYS A 311 -10.78 -32.31 25.02
CA LYS A 311 -12.06 -32.94 25.38
C LYS A 311 -12.59 -33.90 24.32
N GLY A 312 -11.79 -34.25 23.30
CA GLY A 312 -12.24 -35.05 22.17
C GLY A 312 -12.97 -36.33 22.55
N HIS A 313 -12.36 -37.16 23.41
CA HIS A 313 -12.97 -38.40 23.90
C HIS A 313 -14.24 -38.21 24.76
N GLN A 314 -14.45 -37.01 25.30
CA GLN A 314 -15.59 -36.68 26.18
C GLN A 314 -16.68 -35.88 25.45
N CYS A 315 -16.44 -35.48 24.20
CA CYS A 315 -17.33 -34.61 23.44
C CYS A 315 -18.05 -35.41 22.35
N LEU A 316 -19.36 -35.60 22.51
CA LEU A 316 -20.19 -36.28 21.50
C LEU A 316 -20.20 -35.58 20.13
N LEU A 317 -19.80 -34.31 20.08
CA LEU A 317 -19.71 -33.52 18.84
C LEU A 317 -18.32 -33.60 18.20
N PHE A 318 -17.36 -34.31 18.80
CA PHE A 318 -15.97 -34.27 18.37
C PHE A 318 -15.84 -34.68 16.90
N ASN A 319 -15.16 -33.83 16.15
CA ASN A 319 -14.79 -34.08 14.77
C ASN A 319 -13.43 -33.43 14.59
N GLU A 320 -12.41 -34.19 14.17
CA GLU A 320 -11.04 -33.69 14.12
C GLU A 320 -10.91 -32.41 13.29
N ASN A 321 -11.67 -32.28 12.21
CA ASN A 321 -11.63 -31.10 11.33
C ASN A 321 -12.23 -29.87 12.00
N CYS A 322 -13.31 -30.03 12.76
CA CYS A 322 -13.99 -28.92 13.43
C CYS A 322 -13.52 -28.68 14.88
N CYS A 323 -12.83 -29.63 15.49
CA CYS A 323 -12.34 -29.61 16.86
C CYS A 323 -10.82 -29.48 16.91
N SER A 324 -10.27 -28.68 16.01
CA SER A 324 -8.84 -28.34 15.99
C SER A 324 -8.65 -26.85 15.77
N VAL A 325 -7.50 -26.35 16.20
CA VAL A 325 -7.05 -24.98 15.96
C VAL A 325 -5.58 -25.01 15.56
N ALA A 326 -5.20 -24.16 14.60
CA ALA A 326 -3.81 -23.95 14.26
C ALA A 326 -3.18 -22.99 15.28
N ILE A 327 -2.21 -23.48 16.05
CA ILE A 327 -1.44 -22.68 17.00
C ILE A 327 -0.08 -22.39 16.36
N PRO A 328 0.29 -21.11 16.14
CA PRO A 328 1.60 -20.75 15.63
C PRO A 328 2.68 -21.05 16.69
N ILE A 329 3.62 -21.93 16.36
CA ILE A 329 4.74 -22.29 17.24
C ILE A 329 6.03 -21.65 16.70
N PRO A 330 6.80 -20.92 17.53
CA PRO A 330 8.03 -20.28 17.09
C PRO A 330 9.15 -21.30 16.88
N TYR A 331 9.88 -21.15 15.77
CA TYR A 331 11.06 -21.93 15.40
C TYR A 331 12.16 -20.99 14.92
N ASP A 332 13.34 -21.06 15.54
CA ASP A 332 14.55 -20.43 14.99
C ASP A 332 15.23 -21.42 14.03
N LEU A 333 15.10 -21.21 12.72
CA LEU A 333 15.63 -22.16 11.74
C LEU A 333 17.15 -22.38 11.92
N LYS A 334 17.92 -21.36 12.30
CA LYS A 334 19.37 -21.52 12.51
C LYS A 334 19.70 -22.46 13.67
N ALA A 335 18.95 -22.38 14.78
CA ALA A 335 19.07 -23.32 15.90
C ALA A 335 18.73 -24.78 15.50
N TYR A 336 17.97 -24.97 14.41
CA TYR A 336 17.65 -26.28 13.83
C TYR A 336 18.61 -26.71 12.70
N GLY A 337 19.78 -26.08 12.61
CA GLY A 337 20.88 -26.50 11.74
C GLY A 337 20.79 -26.02 10.29
N TYR A 338 19.92 -25.06 9.98
CA TYR A 338 19.98 -24.39 8.67
C TYR A 338 21.12 -23.37 8.69
N ASP A 339 22.06 -23.51 7.77
CA ASP A 339 23.34 -22.79 7.77
C ASP A 339 23.62 -22.04 6.46
N SER A 340 22.94 -22.38 5.36
CA SER A 340 23.05 -21.65 4.09
C SER A 340 21.70 -21.19 3.56
N CYS A 341 21.74 -20.08 2.81
CA CYS A 341 20.62 -19.47 2.13
C CYS A 341 21.06 -19.04 0.73
N GLU A 342 20.42 -19.61 -0.30
CA GLU A 342 20.73 -19.35 -1.70
C GLU A 342 19.49 -18.86 -2.43
N ILE A 343 19.64 -17.83 -3.25
CA ILE A 343 18.57 -17.32 -4.12
C ILE A 343 18.66 -17.98 -5.50
N GLU A 344 17.51 -18.12 -6.17
CA GLU A 344 17.42 -18.68 -7.53
C GLU A 344 18.03 -20.08 -7.68
N TYR A 345 18.02 -20.86 -6.61
CA TYR A 345 18.63 -22.18 -6.60
C TYR A 345 17.82 -23.18 -7.42
N LYS A 346 18.51 -23.89 -8.32
CA LYS A 346 17.93 -24.96 -9.15
C LYS A 346 18.29 -26.32 -8.57
N PHE A 347 17.30 -27.05 -8.08
CA PHE A 347 17.54 -28.43 -7.60
C PHE A 347 17.91 -29.36 -8.77
N PRO A 348 18.70 -30.41 -8.50
CA PRO A 348 18.97 -31.45 -9.48
C PRO A 348 17.65 -32.07 -9.99
N ASN A 349 17.50 -32.16 -11.32
CA ASN A 349 16.33 -32.69 -12.02
C ASN A 349 15.06 -31.82 -12.01
N GLU A 350 15.09 -30.62 -11.42
CA GLU A 350 14.00 -29.65 -11.56
C GLU A 350 14.22 -28.77 -12.79
N GLN A 351 13.14 -28.36 -13.46
CA GLN A 351 13.23 -27.53 -14.68
C GLN A 351 13.42 -26.05 -14.38
N PHE A 352 13.04 -25.61 -13.18
CA PHE A 352 13.01 -24.20 -12.77
C PHE A 352 13.81 -23.96 -11.48
N SER A 353 14.14 -22.70 -11.23
CA SER A 353 14.79 -22.24 -10.00
C SER A 353 13.75 -21.84 -8.96
N TYR A 354 14.10 -22.00 -7.69
CA TYR A 354 13.31 -21.51 -6.56
C TYR A 354 13.83 -20.17 -6.06
N ASP A 355 12.94 -19.31 -5.56
CA ASP A 355 13.30 -17.96 -5.12
C ASP A 355 14.36 -17.98 -4.03
N ILE A 356 14.14 -18.78 -2.97
CA ILE A 356 15.11 -18.97 -1.89
C ILE A 356 15.12 -20.43 -1.44
N VAL A 357 16.31 -20.97 -1.18
CA VAL A 357 16.50 -22.30 -0.60
C VAL A 357 17.40 -22.20 0.64
N LEU A 358 16.85 -22.66 1.76
CA LEU A 358 17.56 -22.81 3.03
C LEU A 358 18.00 -24.26 3.19
N LYS A 359 19.31 -24.50 3.37
CA LYS A 359 19.89 -25.85 3.46
C LYS A 359 20.47 -26.12 4.85
N ARG A 360 20.69 -27.40 5.11
CA ARG A 360 21.41 -27.93 6.29
C ARG A 360 22.61 -28.70 5.77
N GLY A 361 23.76 -28.04 5.63
CA GLY A 361 24.87 -28.56 4.86
C GLY A 361 24.41 -29.00 3.45
N GLU A 362 24.84 -30.18 3.02
CA GLU A 362 24.58 -30.71 1.67
C GLU A 362 23.24 -31.47 1.51
N ASP A 363 22.42 -31.59 2.56
CA ASP A 363 21.17 -32.36 2.49
C ASP A 363 20.02 -31.58 1.85
N LEU A 364 19.84 -31.80 0.54
CA LEU A 364 18.75 -31.21 -0.24
C LEU A 364 17.35 -31.79 0.08
N LYS A 365 17.25 -32.94 0.75
CA LYS A 365 15.95 -33.55 1.09
C LYS A 365 15.25 -32.82 2.22
N THR A 366 16.01 -32.26 3.16
CA THR A 366 15.46 -31.52 4.30
C THR A 366 15.40 -30.01 4.09
N ALA A 367 15.91 -29.52 2.96
CA ALA A 367 15.88 -28.11 2.58
C ALA A 367 14.46 -27.51 2.68
N ILE A 368 14.39 -26.26 3.13
CA ILE A 368 13.19 -25.44 3.08
C ILE A 368 13.29 -24.53 1.87
N VAL A 369 12.22 -24.51 1.08
CA VAL A 369 12.06 -23.57 -0.01
C VAL A 369 11.23 -22.39 0.48
N ILE A 370 11.64 -21.15 0.17
CA ILE A 370 10.77 -19.98 0.29
C ILE A 370 10.39 -19.55 -1.12
N VAL A 371 9.09 -19.37 -1.36
CA VAL A 371 8.54 -18.83 -2.61
C VAL A 371 7.92 -17.49 -2.30
N ILE A 372 8.22 -16.49 -3.11
CA ILE A 372 7.62 -15.16 -3.02
C ILE A 372 6.40 -15.13 -3.94
N ASP A 373 5.26 -14.76 -3.37
CA ASP A 373 4.05 -14.46 -4.12
C ASP A 373 3.92 -12.94 -4.20
N ALA A 374 4.21 -12.35 -5.36
CA ALA A 374 3.97 -10.95 -5.66
C ALA A 374 2.97 -10.81 -6.82
N GLU A 375 1.78 -11.37 -6.64
CA GLU A 375 0.67 -11.37 -7.62
C GLU A 375 1.04 -12.02 -8.96
N THR A 376 1.42 -11.23 -9.97
CA THR A 376 1.77 -11.76 -11.29
C THR A 376 3.12 -12.48 -11.31
N CYS A 377 3.98 -12.20 -10.33
CA CYS A 377 5.26 -12.87 -10.12
C CYS A 377 5.13 -13.93 -9.02
N ARG A 378 4.62 -15.12 -9.39
CA ARG A 378 4.45 -16.25 -8.47
C ARG A 378 4.81 -17.58 -9.14
N ILE A 379 5.56 -18.42 -8.43
CA ILE A 379 5.73 -19.83 -8.79
C ILE A 379 4.57 -20.63 -8.19
N GLU A 380 3.79 -21.32 -9.02
CA GLU A 380 2.68 -22.14 -8.50
C GLU A 380 3.22 -23.31 -7.65
N PRO A 381 2.74 -23.49 -6.40
CA PRO A 381 3.27 -24.50 -5.49
C PRO A 381 2.85 -25.96 -5.83
N GLY A 382 2.21 -26.21 -6.98
CA GLY A 382 1.57 -27.49 -7.31
C GLY A 382 2.49 -28.73 -7.34
N ASN A 383 3.80 -28.55 -7.47
CA ASN A 383 4.79 -29.64 -7.58
C ASN A 383 5.84 -29.67 -6.45
N LEU A 384 5.63 -28.94 -5.34
CA LEU A 384 6.63 -28.82 -4.29
C LEU A 384 6.68 -30.10 -3.43
N LYS A 385 7.81 -30.81 -3.45
CA LYS A 385 8.08 -31.96 -2.57
C LYS A 385 8.73 -31.56 -1.24
N ASN A 386 9.50 -30.46 -1.27
CA ASN A 386 10.16 -29.91 -0.08
C ASN A 386 9.17 -29.18 0.83
N ARG A 387 9.59 -28.91 2.08
CA ARG A 387 8.89 -27.98 2.96
C ARG A 387 8.95 -26.58 2.35
N THR A 388 7.79 -25.95 2.17
CA THR A 388 7.73 -24.64 1.50
C THR A 388 7.08 -23.60 2.38
N ILE A 389 7.73 -22.45 2.49
CA ILE A 389 7.17 -21.24 3.07
C ILE A 389 6.83 -20.30 1.91
N GLU A 390 5.55 -20.07 1.65
CA GLU A 390 5.11 -19.02 0.72
C GLU A 390 5.01 -17.70 1.49
N VAL A 391 5.63 -16.65 0.97
CA VAL A 391 5.60 -15.29 1.53
C VAL A 391 4.93 -14.37 0.52
N ALA A 392 3.75 -13.87 0.86
CA ALA A 392 3.01 -12.91 0.05
C ALA A 392 3.48 -11.48 0.34
N VAL A 393 3.78 -10.74 -0.71
CA VAL A 393 4.21 -9.33 -0.66
C VAL A 393 3.33 -8.54 -1.61
N ARG A 394 2.72 -7.44 -1.13
CA ARG A 394 1.79 -6.61 -1.92
C ARG A 394 2.19 -5.13 -1.92
N CYS A 395 3.10 -4.73 -1.04
CA CYS A 395 3.67 -3.40 -0.99
C CYS A 395 5.07 -3.42 -0.37
N GLU A 396 5.82 -2.32 -0.47
CA GLU A 396 7.15 -2.23 0.16
C GLU A 396 7.10 -2.39 1.68
N ASN A 397 5.99 -2.01 2.33
CA ASN A 397 5.85 -2.23 3.78
C ASN A 397 5.94 -3.72 4.13
N ASP A 398 5.37 -4.60 3.31
CA ASP A 398 5.52 -6.05 3.51
C ASP A 398 7.00 -6.45 3.40
N VAL A 399 7.77 -5.86 2.49
CA VAL A 399 9.23 -6.10 2.37
C VAL A 399 9.99 -5.59 3.59
N PHE A 400 9.63 -4.43 4.14
CA PHE A 400 10.26 -3.90 5.35
C PHE A 400 10.06 -4.79 6.57
N GLU A 401 8.88 -5.40 6.71
CA GLU A 401 8.63 -6.39 7.75
C GLU A 401 9.59 -7.58 7.66
N LEU A 402 10.06 -7.94 6.46
CA LEU A 402 10.98 -9.06 6.23
C LEU A 402 12.40 -8.81 6.73
N TYR A 403 12.82 -7.55 6.97
CA TYR A 403 14.16 -7.24 7.48
C TYR A 403 14.42 -7.86 8.85
N ASP A 404 13.43 -7.82 9.74
CA ASP A 404 13.64 -8.17 11.16
C ASP A 404 12.50 -8.97 11.78
N LYS A 405 11.27 -8.95 11.23
CA LYS A 405 10.12 -9.57 11.91
C LYS A 405 10.01 -11.05 11.60
N PRO A 406 9.62 -11.92 12.55
CA PRO A 406 9.47 -13.35 12.28
C PRO A 406 8.45 -13.63 11.16
N LEU A 407 8.67 -14.67 10.36
CA LEU A 407 7.72 -15.07 9.32
C LEU A 407 6.46 -15.67 9.96
N ARG A 408 5.35 -14.94 9.93
CA ARG A 408 4.08 -15.29 10.57
C ARG A 408 2.89 -14.54 9.93
N GLY A 409 1.68 -14.95 10.29
CA GLY A 409 0.45 -14.23 9.93
C GLY A 409 -0.15 -14.68 8.62
N GLU A 410 -1.11 -13.91 8.10
CA GLU A 410 -1.90 -14.27 6.92
C GLU A 410 -1.10 -14.20 5.61
N CYS A 411 -0.03 -13.40 5.58
CA CYS A 411 0.87 -13.27 4.44
C CYS A 411 1.88 -14.42 4.32
N VAL A 412 1.89 -15.38 5.25
CA VAL A 412 2.83 -16.51 5.23
C VAL A 412 2.07 -17.84 5.27
N ARG A 413 2.28 -18.69 4.26
CA ARG A 413 1.69 -20.03 4.19
C ARG A 413 2.76 -21.11 4.23
N PHE A 414 2.41 -22.25 4.82
CA PHE A 414 3.33 -23.36 5.04
C PHE A 414 2.80 -24.61 4.35
N PHE A 415 3.60 -25.21 3.47
CA PHE A 415 3.27 -26.43 2.74
C PHE A 415 4.26 -27.56 3.10
N ASN A 416 3.77 -28.80 3.14
CA ASN A 416 4.56 -30.01 3.44
C ASN A 416 5.27 -30.03 4.81
N PHE A 417 4.88 -29.16 5.74
CA PHE A 417 5.28 -29.27 7.14
C PHE A 417 4.44 -30.34 7.81
N GLY A 418 5.03 -31.52 8.04
CA GLY A 418 4.31 -32.69 8.56
C GLY A 418 3.67 -32.46 9.95
N HIS A 419 2.48 -33.02 10.14
CA HIS A 419 1.72 -33.00 11.41
C HIS A 419 2.10 -34.17 12.33
N LYS A 420 3.40 -34.45 12.50
CA LYS A 420 3.85 -35.72 13.09
C LYS A 420 3.46 -35.92 14.56
N ASP A 421 3.18 -34.84 15.31
CA ASP A 421 2.75 -34.90 16.71
C ASP A 421 1.48 -34.06 16.91
N LEU A 422 0.31 -34.68 16.76
CA LEU A 422 -0.97 -34.04 17.12
C LEU A 422 -1.00 -33.76 18.62
N LYS A 423 -0.81 -32.50 18.99
CA LYS A 423 -0.93 -32.03 20.37
C LYS A 423 -2.39 -31.74 20.70
N THR A 424 -2.71 -31.73 21.99
CA THR A 424 -4.01 -31.25 22.48
C THR A 424 -3.92 -29.79 22.92
N THR A 425 -5.07 -29.13 22.99
CA THR A 425 -5.23 -27.79 23.56
C THR A 425 -6.58 -27.66 24.24
N SER A 426 -6.73 -26.66 25.11
CA SER A 426 -7.98 -26.45 25.83
C SER A 426 -9.14 -26.19 24.88
N TRP A 427 -10.31 -26.72 25.22
CA TRP A 427 -11.55 -26.46 24.46
C TRP A 427 -11.87 -24.96 24.35
N LYS A 428 -11.40 -24.14 25.30
CA LYS A 428 -11.52 -22.67 25.26
C LYS A 428 -10.76 -22.06 24.10
N ASN A 429 -9.59 -22.61 23.76
CA ASN A 429 -8.77 -22.16 22.64
C ASN A 429 -9.37 -22.63 21.30
N VAL A 430 -9.91 -23.85 21.26
CA VAL A 430 -10.62 -24.36 20.07
C VAL A 430 -11.92 -23.58 19.83
N ASN A 431 -12.67 -23.26 20.89
CA ASN A 431 -13.89 -22.46 20.89
C ASN A 431 -14.90 -22.81 19.78
N ARG A 432 -15.01 -24.10 19.41
CA ARG A 432 -15.86 -24.54 18.30
C ARG A 432 -17.28 -24.02 18.48
N LYS A 433 -17.76 -23.28 17.49
CA LYS A 433 -19.14 -22.78 17.44
C LYS A 433 -20.06 -23.81 16.79
N VAL A 434 -21.23 -24.01 17.40
CA VAL A 434 -22.30 -24.89 16.91
C VAL A 434 -23.64 -24.20 17.08
N LEU A 435 -24.63 -24.61 16.28
CA LEU A 435 -26.00 -24.14 16.44
C LEU A 435 -26.71 -24.97 17.50
N LYS A 436 -27.32 -24.32 18.49
CA LYS A 436 -28.13 -24.96 19.53
C LYS A 436 -29.56 -24.45 19.46
N PHE A 437 -30.50 -25.33 19.14
CA PHE A 437 -31.92 -25.10 19.31
C PHE A 437 -32.33 -25.52 20.72
N ARG A 438 -33.01 -24.64 21.46
CA ARG A 438 -33.51 -24.96 22.80
C ARG A 438 -35.00 -24.68 22.90
N LEU A 439 -35.74 -25.68 23.36
CA LEU A 439 -37.16 -25.60 23.67
C LEU A 439 -37.35 -25.46 25.20
N PHE A 440 -38.27 -24.60 25.60
CA PHE A 440 -38.59 -24.30 27.00
C PHE A 440 -39.96 -24.86 27.37
N SER A 441 -40.23 -25.04 28.67
CA SER A 441 -41.53 -25.54 29.15
C SER A 441 -42.73 -24.69 28.73
N SER A 442 -42.51 -23.40 28.45
CA SER A 442 -43.54 -22.50 27.88
C SER A 442 -43.86 -22.77 26.41
N GLY A 443 -43.13 -23.66 25.73
CA GLY A 443 -43.22 -23.91 24.29
C GLY A 443 -42.49 -22.91 23.41
N LYS A 444 -41.90 -21.85 23.99
CA LYS A 444 -40.97 -20.97 23.28
C LYS A 444 -39.68 -21.72 22.95
N TYR A 445 -39.03 -21.33 21.86
CA TYR A 445 -37.74 -21.86 21.46
C TYR A 445 -36.83 -20.79 20.89
N TYR A 446 -35.53 -21.06 20.91
CA TYR A 446 -34.51 -20.19 20.32
C TYR A 446 -33.44 -21.03 19.65
N LEU A 447 -32.90 -20.52 18.54
CA LEU A 447 -31.74 -21.05 17.84
C LEU A 447 -30.61 -20.01 17.94
N SER A 448 -29.46 -20.41 18.48
CA SER A 448 -28.30 -19.54 18.66
C SER A 448 -26.99 -20.24 18.32
N THR A 449 -26.01 -19.46 17.85
CA THR A 449 -24.64 -19.91 17.66
C THR A 449 -23.88 -19.79 18.98
N GLU A 450 -23.43 -20.90 19.53
CA GLU A 450 -22.79 -20.97 20.84
C GLU A 450 -21.57 -21.88 20.82
N SER A 451 -20.73 -21.81 21.86
CA SER A 451 -19.67 -22.81 22.06
C SER A 451 -20.30 -24.20 22.20
N CYS A 452 -19.67 -25.22 21.60
CA CYS A 452 -20.08 -26.61 21.77
C CYS A 452 -20.14 -27.03 23.24
N MET A 453 -19.30 -26.41 24.09
CA MET A 453 -19.24 -26.65 25.54
C MET A 453 -20.17 -25.75 26.37
N SER A 454 -20.98 -24.87 25.76
CA SER A 454 -21.90 -24.02 26.52
C SER A 454 -22.90 -24.87 27.33
N THR A 455 -23.07 -24.52 28.61
CA THR A 455 -23.92 -25.25 29.54
C THR A 455 -25.41 -25.03 29.25
N LYS A 456 -26.24 -25.98 29.73
CA LYS A 456 -27.70 -25.90 29.69
C LYS A 456 -28.20 -24.58 30.32
N LYS A 457 -29.19 -23.94 29.70
CA LYS A 457 -29.98 -22.87 30.34
C LYS A 457 -31.00 -23.51 31.29
N LYS A 458 -31.12 -23.00 32.53
CA LYS A 458 -31.88 -23.63 33.64
C LYS A 458 -33.31 -24.08 33.28
N SER A 459 -33.99 -23.39 32.36
CA SER A 459 -35.39 -23.65 31.98
C SER A 459 -35.59 -24.39 30.64
N ALA A 460 -34.51 -24.78 29.95
CA ALA A 460 -34.63 -25.55 28.71
C ALA A 460 -34.98 -27.01 29.01
N ILE A 461 -35.99 -27.54 28.30
CA ILE A 461 -36.51 -28.90 28.46
C ILE A 461 -36.07 -29.85 27.35
N TYR A 462 -35.66 -29.31 26.19
CA TYR A 462 -35.18 -30.11 25.06
C TYR A 462 -34.17 -29.30 24.25
N GLU A 463 -33.12 -29.95 23.77
CA GLU A 463 -32.04 -29.33 22.99
C GLU A 463 -31.73 -30.14 21.73
N ILE A 464 -31.57 -29.45 20.60
CA ILE A 464 -31.02 -30.02 19.36
C ILE A 464 -29.73 -29.26 19.04
N ILE A 465 -28.62 -29.98 18.93
CA ILE A 465 -27.31 -29.42 18.55
C ILE A 465 -27.04 -29.81 17.11
N ILE A 466 -26.85 -28.83 16.24
CA ILE A 466 -26.56 -29.03 14.82
C ILE A 466 -25.06 -28.79 14.61
N SER A 467 -24.33 -29.86 14.28
CA SER A 467 -22.86 -29.87 14.29
C SER A 467 -22.22 -29.21 13.06
N LYS A 468 -22.97 -29.18 11.94
CA LYS A 468 -22.61 -28.63 10.64
C LYS A 468 -23.86 -28.05 9.97
N GLY A 469 -24.36 -26.92 10.47
CA GLY A 469 -25.54 -26.25 9.89
C GLY A 469 -25.21 -25.51 8.60
N THR A 470 -26.24 -25.18 7.82
CA THR A 470 -26.11 -24.21 6.72
C THR A 470 -26.11 -22.79 7.28
N GLU A 471 -25.63 -21.80 6.52
CA GLU A 471 -25.72 -20.38 6.91
C GLU A 471 -27.18 -19.87 6.96
N ASN A 472 -28.14 -20.67 6.49
CA ASN A 472 -29.56 -20.32 6.50
C ASN A 472 -30.22 -20.66 7.85
N TYR A 473 -30.12 -19.72 8.79
CA TYR A 473 -30.71 -19.84 10.13
C TYR A 473 -32.22 -20.10 10.13
N LYS A 474 -32.97 -19.62 9.12
CA LYS A 474 -34.43 -19.84 9.01
C LYS A 474 -34.71 -21.32 8.75
N VAL A 475 -34.02 -21.92 7.78
CA VAL A 475 -34.14 -23.35 7.43
C VAL A 475 -33.76 -24.24 8.63
N MET A 476 -32.62 -23.95 9.29
CA MET A 476 -32.20 -24.71 10.48
C MET A 476 -33.22 -24.65 11.62
N ARG A 477 -33.85 -23.48 11.82
CA ARG A 477 -34.89 -23.30 12.84
C ARG A 477 -36.15 -24.08 12.50
N GLN A 478 -36.64 -23.96 11.26
CA GLN A 478 -37.80 -24.69 10.78
C GLN A 478 -37.60 -26.21 10.84
N TYR A 479 -36.41 -26.69 10.48
CA TYR A 479 -36.06 -28.11 10.58
C TYR A 479 -36.09 -28.61 12.03
N ALA A 480 -35.53 -27.85 12.97
CA ALA A 480 -35.60 -28.17 14.40
C ALA A 480 -37.05 -28.21 14.93
N VAL A 481 -37.91 -27.28 14.47
CA VAL A 481 -39.34 -27.29 14.80
C VAL A 481 -40.05 -28.51 14.21
N LEU A 482 -39.76 -28.89 12.97
CA LEU A 482 -40.30 -30.09 12.32
C LEU A 482 -39.90 -31.38 13.06
N ARG A 483 -38.64 -31.48 13.52
CA ARG A 483 -38.18 -32.59 14.37
C ARG A 483 -38.96 -32.67 15.69
N CYS A 484 -39.16 -31.53 16.35
CA CYS A 484 -39.96 -31.46 17.58
C CYS A 484 -41.42 -31.88 17.33
N TYR A 485 -42.01 -31.46 16.20
CA TYR A 485 -43.35 -31.87 15.77
C TYR A 485 -43.45 -33.40 15.58
N ASN A 486 -42.51 -34.01 14.86
CA ASN A 486 -42.51 -35.45 14.61
C ASN A 486 -42.34 -36.27 15.91
N LYS A 487 -41.67 -35.71 16.90
CA LYS A 487 -41.56 -36.29 18.26
C LYS A 487 -42.70 -35.90 19.21
N LYS A 488 -43.76 -35.25 18.71
CA LYS A 488 -44.93 -34.82 19.49
C LYS A 488 -44.56 -33.93 20.70
N LYS A 489 -43.50 -33.11 20.58
CA LYS A 489 -43.15 -32.12 21.61
C LYS A 489 -44.13 -30.95 21.59
N VAL A 490 -44.29 -30.29 22.73
CA VAL A 490 -45.21 -29.16 22.89
C VAL A 490 -44.48 -27.84 22.63
N LEU A 491 -44.80 -27.18 21.51
CA LEU A 491 -44.17 -25.93 21.07
C LEU A 491 -45.06 -25.13 20.11
N CYS A 492 -44.64 -23.91 19.76
CA CYS A 492 -45.26 -23.14 18.67
C CYS A 492 -44.87 -23.71 17.30
N LEU A 493 -45.83 -24.33 16.61
CA LEU A 493 -45.60 -24.95 15.29
C LEU A 493 -45.81 -23.98 14.10
N CYS A 494 -46.09 -22.71 14.37
CA CYS A 494 -46.50 -21.77 13.33
C CYS A 494 -45.42 -21.55 12.24
N GLU A 495 -44.14 -21.75 12.55
CA GLU A 495 -43.03 -21.57 11.62
C GLU A 495 -43.02 -22.57 10.46
N ILE A 496 -43.70 -23.71 10.61
CA ILE A 496 -43.88 -24.76 9.59
C ILE A 496 -45.35 -24.93 9.19
N CYS A 497 -46.19 -23.94 9.51
CA CYS A 497 -47.63 -24.01 9.27
C CYS A 497 -47.99 -23.51 7.87
N TYR A 498 -48.86 -24.26 7.18
CA TYR A 498 -49.40 -23.94 5.86
C TYR A 498 -50.11 -22.59 5.79
N TYR A 499 -50.55 -22.03 6.92
CA TYR A 499 -51.26 -20.74 6.99
C TYR A 499 -50.36 -19.55 7.30
N LEU A 500 -49.05 -19.75 7.52
CA LEU A 500 -48.11 -18.64 7.70
C LEU A 500 -47.70 -18.10 6.32
N ARG A 501 -47.76 -16.78 6.14
CA ARG A 501 -47.30 -16.11 4.92
C ARG A 501 -46.40 -14.94 5.27
N GLU A 502 -45.33 -14.82 4.51
CA GLU A 502 -44.50 -13.65 4.49
C GLU A 502 -45.17 -12.58 3.63
N VAL A 503 -45.26 -11.36 4.15
CA VAL A 503 -45.86 -10.23 3.43
C VAL A 503 -44.81 -9.13 3.27
N ASN A 504 -44.63 -8.69 2.03
CA ASN A 504 -43.68 -7.64 1.69
C ASN A 504 -44.28 -6.28 2.07
N GLY A 505 -43.74 -5.64 3.10
CA GLY A 505 -44.02 -4.26 3.53
C GLY A 505 -42.72 -3.50 3.85
N ILE A 506 -42.80 -2.40 4.61
CA ILE A 506 -41.62 -1.62 5.07
C ILE A 506 -40.69 -2.47 5.95
N CYS A 507 -41.24 -3.48 6.64
CA CYS A 507 -40.51 -4.53 7.34
C CYS A 507 -41.03 -5.91 6.87
N HIS A 508 -40.15 -6.90 6.72
CA HIS A 508 -40.56 -8.28 6.43
C HIS A 508 -41.33 -8.87 7.63
N GLU A 509 -42.63 -9.16 7.45
CA GLU A 509 -43.49 -9.70 8.52
C GLU A 509 -44.06 -11.07 8.15
N ASN A 510 -44.11 -11.98 9.13
CA ASN A 510 -44.77 -13.28 9.01
C ASN A 510 -46.15 -13.25 9.67
N ILE A 511 -47.22 -13.33 8.87
CA ILE A 511 -48.60 -13.27 9.35
C ILE A 511 -49.35 -14.59 9.18
N CYS A 512 -50.26 -14.91 10.10
CA CYS A 512 -51.19 -16.03 9.94
C CYS A 512 -52.41 -15.59 9.12
N ILE A 513 -52.65 -16.17 7.94
CA ILE A 513 -53.77 -15.76 7.08
C ILE A 513 -55.17 -16.09 7.66
N ARG A 514 -55.23 -16.87 8.75
CA ARG A 514 -56.48 -17.20 9.45
C ARG A 514 -56.88 -16.14 10.49
N TYR A 515 -56.05 -15.12 10.75
CA TYR A 515 -56.28 -14.17 11.85
C TYR A 515 -57.64 -13.47 11.78
N LYS A 516 -58.04 -13.01 10.60
CA LYS A 516 -59.34 -12.35 10.39
C LYS A 516 -60.55 -13.30 10.46
N ARG A 517 -60.39 -14.55 10.00
CA ARG A 517 -61.52 -15.48 9.82
C ARG A 517 -61.75 -16.43 10.99
N LYS A 518 -60.71 -16.69 11.79
CA LYS A 518 -60.71 -17.69 12.87
C LYS A 518 -60.13 -17.15 14.18
N GLY A 519 -59.86 -15.84 14.26
CA GLY A 519 -59.36 -15.20 15.48
C GLY A 519 -57.96 -15.64 15.91
N THR A 520 -57.17 -16.26 15.03
CA THR A 520 -55.77 -16.59 15.36
C THR A 520 -54.95 -15.31 15.52
N PRO A 521 -53.85 -15.29 16.28
CA PRO A 521 -52.98 -14.13 16.34
C PRO A 521 -52.46 -13.71 14.95
N ARG A 522 -52.39 -12.39 14.68
CA ARG A 522 -51.86 -11.86 13.41
C ARG A 522 -50.40 -12.27 13.22
N ASN A 523 -49.56 -12.08 14.24
CA ASN A 523 -48.14 -12.42 14.26
C ASN A 523 -47.90 -13.63 15.19
N PRO A 524 -48.20 -14.86 14.74
CA PRO A 524 -48.19 -16.01 15.64
C PRO A 524 -46.79 -16.34 16.17
N LEU A 525 -45.70 -15.99 15.49
CA LEU A 525 -44.35 -16.28 15.97
C LEU A 525 -43.94 -15.43 17.18
N GLU A 526 -44.57 -14.26 17.38
CA GLU A 526 -44.31 -13.36 18.51
C GLU A 526 -45.22 -13.64 19.71
N THR A 527 -46.46 -14.03 19.41
CA THR A 527 -47.56 -14.06 20.39
C THR A 527 -48.04 -15.47 20.73
N MET A 528 -47.86 -16.44 19.83
CA MET A 528 -48.32 -17.81 20.04
C MET A 528 -47.25 -18.63 20.76
N HIS A 529 -47.62 -19.27 21.87
CA HIS A 529 -46.69 -20.08 22.67
C HIS A 529 -46.79 -21.58 22.33
N THR A 530 -48.00 -22.15 22.30
CA THR A 530 -48.25 -23.58 22.00
C THR A 530 -49.68 -23.81 21.50
N GLY A 531 -49.95 -24.93 20.82
CA GLY A 531 -51.31 -25.49 20.75
C GLY A 531 -52.31 -24.80 19.81
N CYS A 532 -51.88 -24.31 18.65
CA CYS A 532 -52.80 -23.76 17.64
C CYS A 532 -53.75 -24.84 17.10
N GLN A 533 -55.04 -24.74 17.42
CA GLN A 533 -56.08 -25.68 16.96
C GLN A 533 -56.25 -25.73 15.43
N TYR A 534 -55.80 -24.68 14.73
CA TYR A 534 -55.86 -24.58 13.27
C TYR A 534 -54.52 -24.89 12.60
N PHE A 535 -53.52 -25.39 13.34
CA PHE A 535 -52.26 -25.79 12.75
C PHE A 535 -52.48 -26.85 11.66
N ARG A 536 -51.83 -26.63 10.51
CA ARG A 536 -51.72 -27.62 9.45
C ARG A 536 -50.29 -27.57 8.94
N LEU A 537 -49.59 -28.70 8.98
CA LEU A 537 -48.24 -28.79 8.45
C LEU A 537 -48.23 -28.40 6.96
N ASP A 538 -47.30 -27.53 6.59
CA ASP A 538 -47.01 -27.25 5.18
C ASP A 538 -46.16 -28.38 4.59
N ARG A 539 -46.76 -29.22 3.75
CA ARG A 539 -46.08 -30.36 3.12
C ARG A 539 -44.96 -29.94 2.16
N ASN A 540 -45.04 -28.75 1.58
CA ASN A 540 -43.97 -28.23 0.73
C ASN A 540 -42.74 -27.87 1.57
N ILE A 541 -42.96 -27.21 2.72
CA ILE A 541 -41.89 -26.92 3.67
C ILE A 541 -41.28 -28.22 4.19
N GLU A 542 -42.08 -29.19 4.63
CA GLU A 542 -41.59 -30.50 5.08
C GLU A 542 -40.68 -31.17 4.03
N THR A 543 -41.16 -31.30 2.80
CA THR A 543 -40.39 -31.91 1.69
C THR A 543 -39.09 -31.15 1.41
N THR A 544 -39.16 -29.81 1.43
CA THR A 544 -37.98 -28.95 1.19
C THR A 544 -36.96 -29.13 2.30
N LEU A 545 -37.39 -29.09 3.56
CA LEU A 545 -36.52 -29.26 4.71
C LEU A 545 -35.89 -30.66 4.74
N GLU A 546 -36.65 -31.71 4.46
CA GLU A 546 -36.11 -33.08 4.39
C GLU A 546 -35.04 -33.23 3.31
N LYS A 547 -35.19 -32.54 2.17
CA LYS A 547 -34.20 -32.52 1.09
C LYS A 547 -32.97 -31.67 1.45
N GLU A 548 -33.16 -30.43 1.90
CA GLU A 548 -32.06 -29.50 2.20
C GLU A 548 -31.26 -29.88 3.44
N CYS A 549 -31.91 -30.52 4.42
CA CYS A 549 -31.27 -30.98 5.65
C CYS A 549 -30.87 -32.46 5.58
N TYR A 550 -30.93 -33.08 4.40
CA TYR A 550 -30.51 -34.47 4.21
C TYR A 550 -29.04 -34.64 4.56
N GLY A 551 -28.73 -35.60 5.45
CA GLY A 551 -27.36 -35.87 5.90
C GLY A 551 -26.82 -34.89 6.95
N LEU A 552 -27.65 -33.99 7.51
CA LEU A 552 -27.22 -33.18 8.66
C LEU A 552 -27.02 -34.04 9.90
N GLU A 553 -25.85 -33.92 10.51
CA GLU A 553 -25.53 -34.53 11.81
C GLU A 553 -25.99 -33.62 12.96
N PHE A 554 -26.92 -34.13 13.76
CA PHE A 554 -27.42 -33.44 14.95
C PHE A 554 -27.52 -34.37 16.16
N ILE A 555 -27.43 -33.78 17.34
CA ILE A 555 -27.60 -34.46 18.63
C ILE A 555 -28.85 -33.92 19.30
N GLU A 556 -29.74 -34.80 19.70
CA GLU A 556 -30.95 -34.44 20.45
C GLU A 556 -30.79 -34.86 21.91
N LYS A 557 -31.17 -33.96 22.83
CA LYS A 557 -31.11 -34.21 24.27
C LYS A 557 -32.45 -33.85 24.92
N ASP A 558 -33.05 -34.81 25.62
CA ASP A 558 -34.11 -34.50 26.55
C ASP A 558 -33.48 -34.00 27.86
N LEU A 559 -33.91 -32.83 28.31
CA LEU A 559 -33.32 -32.14 29.44
C LEU A 559 -34.25 -32.15 30.67
N THR A 560 -35.39 -32.84 30.57
CA THR A 560 -36.34 -33.03 31.67
C THR A 560 -35.90 -34.14 32.64
N GLU A 561 -35.09 -35.09 32.16
CA GLU A 561 -34.45 -36.09 32.99
C GLU A 561 -33.23 -35.46 33.66
N ASN A 562 -33.32 -35.28 34.98
CA ASN A 562 -32.12 -35.13 35.80
C ASN A 562 -31.31 -36.42 35.65
N ASN A 563 -30.29 -36.41 34.80
CA ASN A 563 -29.17 -37.31 35.00
C ASN A 563 -28.53 -36.91 36.34
N LEU A 564 -28.97 -37.62 37.39
CA LEU A 564 -28.11 -38.01 38.50
C LEU A 564 -26.90 -38.73 37.88
N ASN A 565 -25.81 -37.96 37.70
CA ASN A 565 -24.43 -38.32 38.02
C ASN A 565 -23.47 -37.25 37.48
#